data_AF-A0A819BTY4-F1
#
_entry.id   AF-A0A819BTY4-F1
#
_cell.length_a   1.000
_cell.length_b   1.000
_cell.length_c   1.000
_cell.angle_alpha   90.00
_cell.angle_beta   90.00
_cell.angle_gamma   90.00
#
_symmetry.space_group_name_H-M   'P 1'
#
loop_
_entity.id
_entity.type
_entity.pdbx_description
1 polymer ?
#
loop_
_entity_poly.entity_id
_entity_poly.type
_entity_poly.pdbx_seq_one_letter_code
_entity_poly.pdbx_strand_id
1 'polypeptide(L)'
;MSAKNQGNTFRLEVLKARGNGVLTSIDNISPDTTIAELKKRVAQQKSQLYPDRQSYRAEPTGKSVKDTQKLSELNVDKTKKIYFKDLGPQIGWSTVFVAEYAGPLFMYLLFYIRPSFIYGSSAGSKPMHFAAHLGAACWTFHYAKRILETLFVHRFSHSTMPLFNLFKNCSYYWGFTALVSYFVNHPKYTPPSFGYAQIYLGLAIFILNEIGNLSIHLLLRDLRPAGTNQRRIPYPNKNPLTNLFHLVSCPNYTYEIGSWLGFSLMTQTLTALLFTFAGTVQMTIWAKQKHRAYKKDFPDKYPKQRKAIIPFLI
;
A
#
# COMPACT_ATOMS: atom_id res chain seq x y z
N MET A 1 -26.45 -49.22 7.78
CA MET A 1 -26.51 -47.89 8.42
C MET A 1 -25.09 -47.42 8.66
N SER A 2 -24.63 -46.43 7.89
CA SER A 2 -23.28 -45.87 8.01
C SER A 2 -23.26 -44.92 9.22
N ALA A 3 -22.54 -45.29 10.27
CA ALA A 3 -22.22 -44.41 11.37
C ALA A 3 -21.28 -43.31 10.86
N LYS A 4 -21.84 -42.17 10.44
CA LYS A 4 -21.07 -40.95 10.20
C LYS A 4 -20.38 -40.57 11.50
N ASN A 5 -19.06 -40.53 11.43
CA ASN A 5 -18.14 -40.01 12.44
C ASN A 5 -18.69 -38.68 13.02
N GLN A 6 -19.37 -38.72 14.17
CA GLN A 6 -19.76 -37.50 14.90
C GLN A 6 -18.48 -36.94 15.52
N GLY A 7 -17.76 -36.12 14.76
CA GLY A 7 -16.62 -35.37 15.28
C GLY A 7 -17.04 -34.58 16.51
N ASN A 8 -16.20 -34.54 17.53
CA ASN A 8 -16.42 -33.86 18.81
C ASN A 8 -16.76 -32.37 18.59
N THR A 9 -18.06 -32.02 18.49
CA THR A 9 -18.51 -30.64 18.31
C THR A 9 -18.94 -30.00 19.62
N PHE A 10 -18.82 -28.67 19.73
CA PHE A 10 -19.20 -27.92 20.92
C PHE A 10 -19.99 -26.65 20.58
N ARG A 11 -20.55 -26.02 21.63
CA ARG A 11 -21.13 -24.67 21.57
C ARG A 11 -20.06 -23.65 21.93
N LEU A 12 -19.85 -22.66 21.06
CA LEU A 12 -18.89 -21.58 21.23
C LEU A 12 -19.60 -20.27 21.56
N GLU A 13 -19.14 -19.60 22.62
CA GLU A 13 -19.54 -18.24 22.95
C GLU A 13 -18.60 -17.23 22.28
N VAL A 14 -19.17 -16.34 21.48
CA VAL A 14 -18.46 -15.19 20.92
C VAL A 14 -18.75 -13.99 21.80
N LEU A 15 -17.75 -13.53 22.54
CA LEU A 15 -17.85 -12.42 23.50
C LEU A 15 -17.36 -11.12 22.87
N LYS A 16 -17.87 -9.97 23.31
CA LYS A 16 -17.28 -8.67 22.90
C LYS A 16 -15.92 -8.48 23.60
N ALA A 17 -14.89 -8.09 22.86
CA ALA A 17 -13.56 -7.80 23.40
C ALA A 17 -13.51 -6.49 24.20
N ARG A 18 -14.48 -5.59 23.98
CA ARG A 18 -14.70 -4.37 24.77
C ARG A 18 -16.15 -4.37 25.27
N GLY A 19 -16.30 -4.27 26.60
CA GLY A 19 -17.59 -4.37 27.28
C GLY A 19 -17.94 -5.81 27.67
N ASN A 20 -18.71 -5.97 28.74
CA ASN A 20 -19.20 -7.27 29.19
C ASN A 20 -20.45 -7.63 28.38
N GLY A 21 -20.36 -8.65 27.51
CA GLY A 21 -21.52 -9.16 26.80
C GLY A 21 -21.22 -10.22 25.76
N VAL A 22 -22.10 -11.21 25.68
CA VAL A 22 -22.14 -12.20 24.61
C VAL A 22 -22.62 -11.51 23.32
N LEU A 23 -21.84 -11.60 22.25
CA LEU A 23 -22.25 -11.13 20.93
C LEU A 23 -23.21 -12.12 20.27
N THR A 24 -22.83 -13.40 20.27
CA THR A 24 -23.63 -14.52 19.77
C THR A 24 -23.08 -15.86 20.27
N SER A 25 -23.83 -16.94 20.08
CA SER A 25 -23.37 -18.32 20.27
C SER A 25 -23.44 -19.08 18.94
N ILE A 26 -22.44 -19.95 18.71
CA ILE A 26 -22.40 -20.84 17.55
C ILE A 26 -22.41 -22.28 18.05
N ASP A 27 -23.47 -23.02 17.68
CA ASP A 27 -23.59 -24.44 18.01
C ASP A 27 -22.92 -25.32 16.95
N ASN A 28 -22.68 -26.59 17.31
CA ASN A 28 -22.15 -27.62 16.42
C ASN A 28 -20.88 -27.17 15.68
N ILE A 29 -19.93 -26.58 16.42
CA ILE A 29 -18.64 -26.17 15.87
C ILE A 29 -17.57 -27.25 16.14
N SER A 30 -16.77 -27.56 15.13
CA SER A 30 -15.64 -28.49 15.26
C SER A 30 -14.39 -27.76 15.78
N PRO A 31 -13.53 -28.39 16.60
CA PRO A 31 -12.22 -27.86 16.98
C PRO A 31 -11.33 -27.51 15.79
N ASP A 32 -11.51 -28.19 14.66
CA ASP A 32 -10.77 -27.95 13.41
C ASP A 32 -11.29 -26.75 12.60
N THR A 33 -12.39 -26.13 13.03
CA THR A 33 -12.95 -24.94 12.37
C THR A 33 -11.91 -23.82 12.38
N THR A 34 -11.67 -23.24 11.22
CA THR A 34 -10.76 -22.09 11.09
C THR A 34 -11.43 -20.79 11.50
N ILE A 35 -10.64 -19.78 11.85
CA ILE A 35 -11.18 -18.42 12.11
C ILE A 35 -11.90 -17.86 10.88
N ALA A 36 -11.44 -18.16 9.65
CA ALA A 36 -12.15 -17.77 8.43
C ALA A 36 -13.57 -18.36 8.33
N GLU A 37 -13.73 -19.63 8.69
CA GLU A 37 -15.04 -20.29 8.72
C GLU A 37 -15.93 -19.77 9.85
N LEU A 38 -15.36 -19.52 11.03
CA LEU A 38 -16.07 -18.88 12.14
C LEU A 38 -16.64 -17.52 11.72
N LYS A 39 -15.83 -16.70 11.03
CA LYS A 39 -16.28 -15.41 10.51
C LYS A 39 -17.51 -15.54 9.60
N LYS A 40 -17.50 -16.52 8.69
CA LYS A 40 -18.64 -16.79 7.81
C LYS A 40 -19.88 -17.19 8.60
N ARG A 41 -19.76 -18.06 9.61
CA ARG A 41 -20.89 -18.47 10.47
C ARG A 41 -21.48 -17.29 11.26
N VAL A 42 -20.63 -16.43 11.82
CA VAL A 42 -21.09 -15.22 12.53
C VAL A 42 -21.76 -14.24 11.57
N ALA A 43 -21.25 -14.09 10.34
CA ALA A 43 -21.87 -13.24 9.33
C ALA A 43 -23.25 -13.76 8.88
N GLN A 44 -23.48 -15.07 8.88
CA GLN A 44 -24.79 -15.67 8.60
C GLN A 44 -25.84 -15.30 9.66
N GLN A 45 -25.45 -15.24 10.94
CA GLN A 45 -26.34 -14.81 12.03
C GLN A 45 -26.45 -13.27 12.14
N LYS A 46 -25.38 -12.55 11.79
CA LYS A 46 -25.28 -11.09 11.90
C LYS A 46 -24.68 -10.49 10.61
N SER A 47 -25.51 -10.31 9.59
CA SER A 47 -25.10 -9.85 8.26
C SER A 47 -24.31 -8.53 8.24
N GLN A 48 -24.59 -7.62 9.19
CA GLN A 48 -23.86 -6.35 9.35
C GLN A 48 -22.38 -6.52 9.75
N LEU A 49 -22.02 -7.69 10.27
CA LEU A 49 -20.66 -8.09 10.63
C LEU A 49 -20.12 -9.02 9.54
N TYR A 50 -19.93 -8.52 8.32
CA TYR A 50 -19.30 -9.30 7.26
C TYR A 50 -17.85 -9.69 7.62
N PRO A 51 -17.29 -10.78 7.06
CA PRO A 51 -16.04 -11.38 7.54
C PRO A 51 -14.86 -10.42 7.74
N ASP A 52 -14.61 -9.50 6.81
CA ASP A 52 -13.46 -8.57 6.91
C ASP A 52 -13.59 -7.57 8.08
N ARG A 53 -14.81 -7.24 8.52
CA ARG A 53 -15.06 -6.38 9.68
C ARG A 53 -14.75 -7.06 11.01
N GLN A 54 -14.62 -8.38 11.01
CA GLN A 54 -14.46 -9.19 12.21
C GLN A 54 -12.98 -9.45 12.53
N SER A 55 -12.57 -9.17 13.77
CA SER A 55 -11.29 -9.61 14.31
C SER A 55 -11.50 -10.40 15.60
N TYR A 56 -10.78 -11.51 15.74
CA TYR A 56 -10.90 -12.39 16.90
C TYR A 56 -9.62 -12.42 17.74
N ARG A 57 -9.77 -12.74 19.03
CA ARG A 57 -8.69 -12.94 19.99
C ARG A 57 -9.04 -14.13 20.88
N ALA A 58 -8.03 -14.91 21.27
CA ALA A 58 -8.20 -15.99 22.24
C ALA A 58 -8.45 -15.45 23.66
N GLU A 59 -7.91 -14.26 23.97
CA GLU A 59 -8.03 -13.58 25.26
C GLU A 59 -8.59 -12.17 25.08
N PRO A 60 -9.24 -11.56 26.10
CA PRO A 60 -9.85 -10.24 25.98
C PRO A 60 -8.87 -9.16 25.47
N THR A 61 -7.66 -9.16 26.04
CA THR A 61 -6.58 -8.20 25.76
C THR A 61 -5.49 -8.76 24.85
N GLY A 62 -5.68 -9.96 24.31
CA GLY A 62 -4.71 -10.65 23.46
C GLY A 62 -4.52 -10.03 22.06
N LYS A 63 -3.57 -10.59 21.32
CA LYS A 63 -3.36 -10.24 19.90
C LYS A 63 -4.46 -10.82 19.03
N SER A 64 -4.71 -10.17 17.89
CA SER A 64 -5.61 -10.72 16.88
C SER A 64 -5.07 -12.03 16.32
N VAL A 65 -5.93 -13.03 16.19
CA VAL A 65 -5.60 -14.33 15.62
C VAL A 65 -5.73 -14.33 14.10
N LYS A 66 -4.99 -15.20 13.42
CA LYS A 66 -4.99 -15.30 11.95
C LYS A 66 -6.18 -16.13 11.47
N ASP A 67 -6.68 -15.80 10.28
CA ASP A 67 -7.81 -16.47 9.65
C ASP A 67 -7.59 -17.96 9.38
N THR A 68 -6.32 -18.38 9.23
CA THR A 68 -5.92 -19.78 9.00
C THR A 68 -5.80 -20.61 10.28
N GLN A 69 -5.78 -19.99 11.46
CA GLN A 69 -5.66 -20.73 12.72
C GLN A 69 -6.96 -21.47 13.02
N LYS A 70 -6.83 -22.66 13.61
CA LYS A 70 -7.96 -23.48 14.07
C LYS A 70 -8.34 -23.12 15.51
N LEU A 71 -9.57 -23.43 15.90
CA LEU A 71 -10.04 -23.20 17.28
C LEU A 71 -9.26 -24.02 18.31
N SER A 72 -8.88 -25.26 17.96
CA SER A 72 -8.06 -26.13 18.81
C SER A 72 -6.66 -25.56 19.07
N GLU A 73 -6.02 -24.95 18.07
CA GLU A 73 -4.71 -24.29 18.21
C GLU A 73 -4.74 -23.11 19.18
N LEU A 74 -5.94 -22.55 19.42
CA LEU A 74 -6.16 -21.42 20.33
C LEU A 74 -6.67 -21.87 21.71
N ASN A 75 -6.80 -23.18 21.95
CA ASN A 75 -7.47 -23.77 23.12
C ASN A 75 -8.92 -23.30 23.32
N VAL A 76 -9.58 -22.82 22.26
CA VAL A 76 -10.95 -22.30 22.30
C VAL A 76 -11.98 -23.44 22.37
N ASP A 77 -11.62 -24.64 21.93
CA ASP A 77 -12.37 -25.88 22.13
C ASP A 77 -12.55 -26.23 23.61
N LYS A 78 -11.55 -25.89 24.44
CA LYS A 78 -11.60 -26.10 25.90
C LYS A 78 -12.33 -24.98 26.62
N THR A 79 -11.97 -23.72 26.33
CA THR A 79 -12.55 -22.56 27.01
C THR A 79 -13.97 -22.27 26.56
N LYS A 80 -14.36 -22.75 25.37
CA LYS A 80 -15.64 -22.50 24.69
C LYS A 80 -15.93 -21.00 24.49
N LYS A 81 -14.90 -20.15 24.53
CA LYS A 81 -15.01 -18.68 24.48
C LYS A 81 -13.99 -18.09 23.51
N ILE A 82 -14.44 -17.11 22.73
CA ILE A 82 -13.56 -16.30 21.87
C ILE A 82 -14.01 -14.83 21.87
N TYR A 83 -13.05 -13.90 21.77
CA TYR A 83 -13.33 -12.48 21.90
C TYR A 83 -13.33 -11.79 20.54
N PHE A 84 -14.46 -11.18 20.20
CA PHE A 84 -14.72 -10.43 18.99
C PHE A 84 -14.41 -8.95 19.15
N LYS A 85 -13.68 -8.38 18.19
CA LYS A 85 -13.46 -6.96 18.01
C LYS A 85 -14.02 -6.53 16.66
N ASP A 86 -14.90 -5.55 16.69
CA ASP A 86 -15.37 -4.86 15.49
C ASP A 86 -14.28 -3.92 14.96
N LEU A 87 -13.87 -4.10 13.70
CA LEU A 87 -12.92 -3.22 13.01
C LEU A 87 -13.58 -1.99 12.36
N GLY A 88 -14.91 -1.94 12.34
CA GLY A 88 -15.70 -0.96 11.59
C GLY A 88 -15.73 -1.24 10.09
N PRO A 89 -16.32 -0.34 9.28
CA PRO A 89 -16.35 -0.48 7.83
C PRO A 89 -14.95 -0.67 7.24
N GLN A 90 -14.78 -1.70 6.42
CA GLN A 90 -13.55 -2.08 5.74
C GLN A 90 -13.68 -1.85 4.23
N ILE A 91 -12.55 -1.63 3.58
CA ILE A 91 -12.43 -1.48 2.13
C ILE A 91 -11.23 -2.29 1.62
N GLY A 92 -11.38 -2.91 0.45
CA GLY A 92 -10.34 -3.74 -0.14
C GLY A 92 -9.11 -2.93 -0.55
N TRP A 93 -7.91 -3.48 -0.33
CA TRP A 93 -6.64 -2.77 -0.63
C TRP A 93 -6.51 -2.32 -2.08
N SER A 94 -6.98 -3.13 -3.05
CA SER A 94 -6.96 -2.73 -4.46
C SER A 94 -7.78 -1.46 -4.69
N THR A 95 -8.99 -1.38 -4.13
CA THR A 95 -9.85 -0.18 -4.23
C THR A 95 -9.19 1.03 -3.56
N VAL A 96 -8.54 0.82 -2.41
CA VAL A 96 -7.82 1.89 -1.71
C VAL A 96 -6.73 2.47 -2.59
N PHE A 97 -5.83 1.64 -3.10
CA PHE A 97 -4.71 2.12 -3.90
C PHE A 97 -5.19 2.75 -5.22
N VAL A 98 -6.24 2.21 -5.84
CA VAL A 98 -6.85 2.85 -7.03
C VAL A 98 -7.37 4.25 -6.68
N ALA A 99 -8.14 4.42 -5.60
CA ALA A 99 -8.65 5.72 -5.20
C ALA A 99 -7.54 6.70 -4.78
N GLU A 100 -6.52 6.19 -4.08
CA GLU A 100 -5.35 6.94 -3.63
C GLU A 100 -4.54 7.48 -4.83
N TYR A 101 -4.42 6.71 -5.92
CA TYR A 101 -3.65 7.08 -7.11
C TYR A 101 -4.47 7.77 -8.22
N ALA A 102 -5.78 7.50 -8.30
CA ALA A 102 -6.67 8.18 -9.25
C ALA A 102 -6.79 9.67 -8.96
N GLY A 103 -6.75 10.05 -7.69
CA GLY A 103 -6.78 11.45 -7.29
C GLY A 103 -5.61 12.28 -7.80
N PRO A 104 -4.35 11.91 -7.51
CA PRO A 104 -3.20 12.60 -8.07
C PRO A 104 -3.24 12.71 -9.59
N LEU A 105 -3.70 11.68 -10.29
CA LEU A 105 -3.88 11.75 -11.75
C LEU A 105 -4.91 12.82 -12.14
N PHE A 106 -6.11 12.75 -11.56
CA PHE A 106 -7.19 13.69 -11.83
C PHE A 106 -6.83 15.13 -11.45
N MET A 107 -6.32 15.31 -10.22
CA MET A 107 -5.94 16.61 -9.68
C MET A 107 -4.84 17.26 -10.52
N TYR A 108 -3.79 16.54 -10.92
CA TYR A 108 -2.75 17.16 -11.73
C TYR A 108 -3.29 17.65 -13.08
N LEU A 109 -4.11 16.84 -13.76
CA LEU A 109 -4.73 17.21 -15.03
C LEU A 109 -5.70 18.40 -14.88
N LEU A 110 -6.43 18.47 -13.77
CA LEU A 110 -7.28 19.62 -13.44
C LEU A 110 -6.47 20.91 -13.32
N PHE A 111 -5.32 20.90 -12.66
CA PHE A 111 -4.47 22.09 -12.57
C PHE A 111 -3.75 22.40 -13.90
N TYR A 112 -3.43 21.37 -14.69
CA TYR A 112 -2.79 21.50 -16.00
C TYR A 112 -3.66 22.29 -17.01
N ILE A 113 -4.99 22.12 -17.00
CA ILE A 113 -5.90 22.91 -17.85
C ILE A 113 -6.07 24.37 -17.39
N ARG A 114 -5.40 24.79 -16.30
CA ARG A 114 -5.39 26.15 -15.74
C ARG A 114 -6.80 26.75 -15.59
N PRO A 115 -7.69 26.13 -14.79
CA PRO A 115 -9.06 26.59 -14.66
C PRO A 115 -9.10 28.02 -14.10
N SER A 116 -10.01 28.82 -14.65
CA SER A 116 -10.10 30.25 -14.38
C SER A 116 -10.35 30.58 -12.91
N PHE A 117 -11.09 29.73 -12.18
CA PHE A 117 -11.36 29.92 -10.76
C PHE A 117 -10.13 29.69 -9.86
N ILE A 118 -9.07 29.05 -10.36
CA ILE A 118 -7.81 28.85 -9.63
C ILE A 118 -6.75 29.88 -10.05
N TYR A 119 -6.61 30.12 -11.36
CA TYR A 119 -5.49 30.88 -11.91
C TYR A 119 -5.87 32.25 -12.50
N GLY A 120 -7.17 32.58 -12.53
CA GLY A 120 -7.72 33.79 -13.15
C GLY A 120 -8.22 33.56 -14.58
N SER A 121 -9.11 34.45 -15.05
CA SER A 121 -9.85 34.32 -16.32
C SER A 121 -8.96 34.18 -17.57
N SER A 122 -7.77 34.79 -17.57
CA SER A 122 -6.83 34.74 -18.71
C SER A 122 -5.76 33.65 -18.60
N ALA A 123 -5.79 32.80 -17.58
CA ALA A 123 -4.72 31.84 -17.35
C ALA A 123 -4.63 30.73 -18.41
N GLY A 124 -5.78 30.23 -18.87
CA GLY A 124 -5.84 29.15 -19.85
C GLY A 124 -5.29 29.52 -21.23
N SER A 125 -5.29 30.80 -21.59
CA SER A 125 -4.74 31.29 -22.88
C SER A 125 -3.25 31.62 -22.83
N LYS A 126 -2.65 31.67 -21.64
CA LYS A 126 -1.21 31.96 -21.50
C LYS A 126 -0.39 30.75 -21.95
N PRO A 127 0.75 30.95 -22.62
CA PRO A 127 1.62 29.86 -23.02
C PRO A 127 2.11 29.07 -21.80
N MET A 128 2.42 27.80 -22.02
CA MET A 128 3.00 26.92 -21.02
C MET A 128 4.39 26.50 -21.48
N HIS A 129 5.34 26.53 -20.55
CA HIS A 129 6.71 26.13 -20.86
C HIS A 129 6.79 24.61 -21.09
N PHE A 130 7.70 24.17 -21.96
CA PHE A 130 7.92 22.75 -22.27
C PHE A 130 8.11 21.86 -21.03
N ALA A 131 8.83 22.35 -20.02
CA ALA A 131 9.03 21.63 -18.75
C ALA A 131 7.73 21.30 -18.01
N ALA A 132 6.70 22.16 -18.10
CA ALA A 132 5.41 21.90 -17.47
C ALA A 132 4.60 20.86 -18.25
N HIS A 133 4.67 20.85 -19.59
CA HIS A 133 4.11 19.77 -20.41
C HIS A 133 4.75 18.41 -20.10
N LEU A 134 6.09 18.37 -20.00
CA LEU A 134 6.79 17.16 -19.55
C LEU A 134 6.44 16.79 -18.10
N GLY A 135 6.29 17.77 -17.21
CA GLY A 135 5.79 17.55 -15.86
C GLY A 135 4.44 16.84 -15.84
N ALA A 136 3.47 17.32 -16.63
CA ALA A 136 2.17 16.69 -16.76
C ALA A 136 2.26 15.27 -17.33
N ALA A 137 3.08 15.06 -18.36
CA ALA A 137 3.30 13.74 -18.95
C ALA A 137 3.91 12.75 -17.95
N CYS A 138 4.98 13.15 -17.24
CA CYS A 138 5.65 12.31 -16.24
C CYS A 138 4.71 11.98 -15.07
N TRP A 139 3.99 12.98 -14.54
CA TRP A 139 3.05 12.77 -13.44
C TRP A 139 1.92 11.81 -13.84
N THR A 140 1.33 12.04 -15.01
CA THR A 140 0.29 11.19 -15.60
C THR A 140 0.80 9.77 -15.79
N PHE A 141 1.98 9.61 -16.39
CA PHE A 141 2.60 8.31 -16.62
C PHE A 141 2.82 7.56 -15.31
N HIS A 142 3.42 8.20 -14.30
CA HIS A 142 3.65 7.57 -13.00
C HIS A 142 2.34 7.08 -12.38
N TYR A 143 1.34 7.96 -12.22
CA TYR A 143 0.11 7.57 -11.54
C TYR A 143 -0.75 6.61 -12.36
N ALA A 144 -0.77 6.70 -13.69
CA ALA A 144 -1.39 5.69 -14.55
C ALA A 144 -0.70 4.33 -14.37
N LYS A 145 0.64 4.30 -14.38
CA LYS A 145 1.42 3.09 -14.10
C LYS A 145 1.07 2.53 -12.72
N ARG A 146 1.02 3.34 -11.66
CA ARG A 146 0.66 2.91 -10.30
C ARG A 146 -0.75 2.32 -10.21
N ILE A 147 -1.72 2.89 -10.91
CA ILE A 147 -3.09 2.34 -11.01
C ILE A 147 -3.07 0.98 -11.73
N LEU A 148 -2.40 0.88 -12.88
CA LEU A 148 -2.29 -0.37 -13.64
C LEU A 148 -1.53 -1.46 -12.84
N GLU A 149 -0.44 -1.11 -12.16
CA GLU A 149 0.28 -2.01 -11.26
C GLU A 149 -0.64 -2.52 -10.14
N THR A 150 -1.47 -1.65 -9.57
CA THR A 150 -2.43 -2.03 -8.53
C THR A 150 -3.47 -3.02 -9.03
N LEU A 151 -3.96 -2.84 -10.25
CA LEU A 151 -4.99 -3.69 -10.85
C LEU A 151 -4.42 -5.03 -11.36
N PHE A 152 -3.22 -5.02 -11.93
CA PHE A 152 -2.72 -6.16 -12.73
C PHE A 152 -1.42 -6.79 -12.20
N VAL A 153 -0.67 -6.11 -11.31
CA VAL A 153 0.63 -6.58 -10.84
C VAL A 153 0.61 -6.93 -9.34
N HIS A 154 0.06 -6.07 -8.50
CA HIS A 154 0.14 -6.23 -7.05
C HIS A 154 -0.70 -7.41 -6.53
N ARG A 155 -0.09 -8.20 -5.63
CA ARG A 155 -0.75 -9.29 -4.87
C ARG A 155 -0.75 -8.94 -3.38
N PHE A 156 -1.88 -8.45 -2.88
CA PHE A 156 -2.03 -8.02 -1.48
C PHE A 156 -2.21 -9.22 -0.54
N SER A 157 -1.56 -9.18 0.63
CA SER A 157 -1.60 -10.26 1.63
C SER A 157 -2.69 -10.07 2.69
N HIS A 158 -3.19 -8.85 2.84
CA HIS A 158 -4.38 -8.53 3.63
C HIS A 158 -5.50 -8.17 2.66
N SER A 159 -6.73 -8.57 2.99
CA SER A 159 -7.90 -8.30 2.15
C SER A 159 -8.30 -6.83 2.20
N THR A 160 -8.28 -6.21 3.39
CA THR A 160 -8.86 -4.88 3.60
C THR A 160 -8.08 -3.96 4.54
N MET A 161 -8.52 -2.70 4.60
CA MET A 161 -8.17 -1.72 5.63
C MET A 161 -9.42 -0.99 6.15
N PRO A 162 -9.35 -0.29 7.29
CA PRO A 162 -10.43 0.58 7.77
C PRO A 162 -10.74 1.72 6.80
N LEU A 163 -12.01 1.91 6.46
CA LEU A 163 -12.46 2.88 5.45
C LEU A 163 -12.02 4.32 5.77
N PHE A 164 -12.04 4.73 7.04
CA PHE A 164 -11.65 6.10 7.43
C PHE A 164 -10.18 6.43 7.11
N ASN A 165 -9.31 5.43 7.04
CA ASN A 165 -7.92 5.65 6.62
C ASN A 165 -7.81 6.05 5.15
N LEU A 166 -8.82 5.72 4.32
CA LEU A 166 -8.83 6.08 2.90
C LEU A 166 -8.85 7.60 2.74
N PHE A 167 -9.73 8.28 3.46
CA PHE A 167 -9.83 9.73 3.39
C PHE A 167 -8.53 10.40 3.81
N LYS A 168 -7.88 9.93 4.89
CA LYS A 168 -6.58 10.43 5.31
C LYS A 168 -5.51 10.27 4.22
N ASN A 169 -5.42 9.07 3.63
CA ASN A 169 -4.45 8.80 2.57
C ASN A 169 -4.74 9.66 1.34
N CYS A 170 -5.98 9.69 0.86
CA CYS A 170 -6.37 10.50 -0.29
C CYS A 170 -6.09 11.98 -0.05
N SER A 171 -6.51 12.56 1.08
CA SER A 171 -6.23 13.97 1.38
C SER A 171 -4.74 14.30 1.34
N TYR A 172 -3.88 13.40 1.83
CA TYR A 172 -2.43 13.57 1.75
C TYR A 172 -1.94 13.60 0.29
N TYR A 173 -2.24 12.55 -0.49
CA TYR A 173 -1.75 12.44 -1.87
C TYR A 173 -2.33 13.52 -2.78
N TRP A 174 -3.62 13.79 -2.68
CA TRP A 174 -4.33 14.75 -3.52
C TRP A 174 -3.91 16.18 -3.18
N GLY A 175 -3.71 16.49 -1.90
CA GLY A 175 -3.23 17.79 -1.44
C GLY A 175 -1.82 18.10 -1.91
N PHE A 176 -0.87 17.17 -1.77
CA PHE A 176 0.47 17.34 -2.31
C PHE A 176 0.45 17.49 -3.84
N THR A 177 -0.41 16.74 -4.52
CA THR A 177 -0.57 16.85 -5.97
C THR A 177 -1.07 18.23 -6.37
N ALA A 178 -2.12 18.73 -5.70
CA ALA A 178 -2.65 20.07 -5.93
C ALA A 178 -1.55 21.13 -5.73
N LEU A 179 -0.76 21.01 -4.66
CA LEU A 179 0.34 21.93 -4.39
C LEU A 179 1.41 21.89 -5.49
N VAL A 180 1.91 20.73 -5.88
CA VAL A 180 2.96 20.63 -6.91
C VAL A 180 2.44 21.10 -8.26
N SER A 181 1.28 20.57 -8.68
CA SER A 181 0.66 20.92 -9.97
C SER A 181 0.28 22.40 -10.04
N TYR A 182 -0.11 23.02 -8.93
CA TYR A 182 -0.39 24.45 -8.88
C TYR A 182 0.80 25.26 -9.39
N PHE A 183 1.99 25.05 -8.81
CA PHE A 183 3.19 25.82 -9.13
C PHE A 183 3.82 25.45 -10.47
N VAL A 184 3.88 24.15 -10.82
CA VAL A 184 4.46 23.72 -12.10
C VAL A 184 3.62 24.25 -13.28
N ASN A 185 2.30 24.27 -13.15
CA ASN A 185 1.41 24.72 -14.21
C ASN A 185 1.07 26.22 -14.09
N HIS A 186 1.57 26.95 -13.09
CA HIS A 186 1.18 28.35 -12.88
C HIS A 186 1.56 29.24 -14.08
N PRO A 187 0.76 30.26 -14.46
CA PRO A 187 1.12 31.18 -15.54
C PRO A 187 2.38 32.03 -15.29
N LYS A 188 2.85 32.07 -14.04
CA LYS A 188 4.11 32.72 -13.62
C LYS A 188 5.25 31.72 -13.41
N TYR A 189 5.10 30.47 -13.86
CA TYR A 189 6.16 29.47 -13.79
C TYR A 189 7.37 29.95 -14.61
N THR A 190 8.54 29.96 -13.96
CA THR A 190 9.82 30.29 -14.60
C THR A 190 10.52 29.01 -15.05
N PRO A 191 11.08 28.97 -16.27
CA PRO A 191 11.83 27.81 -16.74
C PRO A 191 13.01 27.44 -15.82
N PRO A 192 13.47 26.17 -15.85
CA PRO A 192 14.65 25.73 -15.13
C PRO A 192 15.91 26.54 -15.52
N SER A 193 16.75 26.85 -14.53
CA SER A 193 17.87 27.80 -14.66
C SER A 193 18.95 27.33 -15.62
N PHE A 194 19.16 26.01 -15.77
CA PHE A 194 20.14 25.44 -16.70
C PHE A 194 19.50 24.97 -18.02
N GLY A 195 18.28 25.43 -18.32
CA GLY A 195 17.61 25.23 -19.61
C GLY A 195 17.32 23.76 -19.94
N TYR A 196 17.33 23.44 -21.24
CA TYR A 196 16.92 22.13 -21.76
C TYR A 196 17.81 20.97 -21.31
N ALA A 197 19.11 21.19 -21.07
CA ALA A 197 20.00 20.13 -20.59
C ALA A 197 19.56 19.58 -19.23
N GLN A 198 19.18 20.47 -18.30
CA GLN A 198 18.62 20.09 -17.00
C GLN A 198 17.27 19.37 -17.14
N ILE A 199 16.41 19.85 -18.04
CA ILE A 199 15.11 19.23 -18.30
C ILE A 199 15.29 17.78 -18.78
N TYR A 200 16.14 17.56 -19.79
CA TYR A 200 16.37 16.22 -20.33
C TYR A 200 17.11 15.30 -19.36
N LEU A 201 18.06 15.83 -18.57
CA LEU A 201 18.70 15.06 -17.52
C LEU A 201 17.68 14.59 -16.46
N GLY A 202 16.83 15.50 -15.98
CA GLY A 202 15.76 15.18 -15.04
C GLY A 202 14.78 14.15 -15.60
N LEU A 203 14.40 14.27 -16.88
CA LEU A 203 13.56 13.31 -17.58
C LEU A 203 14.22 11.92 -17.70
N ALA A 204 15.50 11.86 -18.06
CA ALA A 204 16.24 10.61 -18.17
C ALA A 204 16.33 9.89 -16.80
N ILE A 205 16.63 10.64 -15.74
CA ILE A 205 16.59 10.13 -14.37
C ILE A 205 15.20 9.60 -14.04
N PHE A 206 14.15 10.36 -14.33
CA PHE A 206 12.77 9.96 -14.08
C PHE A 206 12.43 8.63 -14.77
N ILE A 207 12.67 8.52 -16.08
CA ILE A 207 12.33 7.32 -16.87
C ILE A 207 13.10 6.10 -16.37
N LEU A 208 14.41 6.21 -16.17
CA LEU A 208 15.23 5.09 -15.68
C LEU A 208 14.70 4.55 -14.35
N ASN A 209 14.33 5.46 -13.44
CA ASN A 209 13.80 5.10 -12.14
C ASN A 209 12.38 4.53 -12.22
N GLU A 210 11.51 5.03 -13.10
CA GLU A 210 10.18 4.44 -13.29
C GLU A 210 10.24 3.00 -13.80
N ILE A 211 11.16 2.71 -14.74
CA ILE A 211 11.42 1.35 -15.25
C ILE A 211 12.00 0.47 -14.13
N GLY A 212 12.94 1.01 -13.34
CA GLY A 212 13.50 0.32 -12.18
C GLY A 212 12.43 -0.05 -11.16
N ASN A 213 11.58 0.90 -10.79
CA ASN A 213 10.47 0.71 -9.87
C ASN A 213 9.51 -0.39 -10.36
N LEU A 214 9.08 -0.36 -11.62
CA LEU A 214 8.24 -1.40 -12.22
C LEU A 214 8.93 -2.77 -12.22
N SER A 215 10.22 -2.81 -12.55
CA SER A 215 11.02 -4.04 -12.55
C SER A 215 11.03 -4.71 -11.17
N ILE A 216 11.14 -3.91 -10.10
CA ILE A 216 11.03 -4.40 -8.73
C ILE A 216 9.62 -4.91 -8.43
N HIS A 217 8.56 -4.19 -8.83
CA HIS A 217 7.18 -4.63 -8.57
C HIS A 217 6.84 -5.96 -9.26
N LEU A 218 7.29 -6.16 -10.50
CA LEU A 218 7.13 -7.43 -11.21
C LEU A 218 7.83 -8.59 -10.48
N LEU A 219 9.07 -8.37 -10.03
CA LEU A 219 9.79 -9.37 -9.23
C LEU A 219 9.06 -9.67 -7.91
N LEU A 220 8.59 -8.64 -7.20
CA LEU A 220 7.87 -8.80 -5.95
C LEU A 220 6.54 -9.55 -6.12
N ARG A 221 5.84 -9.38 -7.25
CA ARG A 221 4.67 -10.18 -7.61
C ARG A 221 5.04 -11.66 -7.73
N ASP A 222 6.12 -11.96 -8.46
CA ASP A 222 6.51 -13.34 -8.76
C ASP A 222 6.98 -14.12 -7.52
N LEU A 223 7.47 -13.41 -6.49
CA LEU A 223 7.80 -14.00 -5.19
C LEU A 223 6.59 -14.54 -4.43
N ARG A 224 5.38 -14.13 -4.79
CA ARG A 224 4.14 -14.59 -4.16
C ARG A 224 3.34 -15.39 -5.17
N PRO A 225 3.50 -16.73 -5.24
CA PRO A 225 2.59 -17.58 -6.02
C PRO A 225 1.13 -17.25 -5.67
N ALA A 226 0.26 -17.20 -6.69
CA ALA A 226 -1.16 -16.89 -6.49
C ALA A 226 -1.76 -17.85 -5.45
N GLY A 227 -2.52 -17.30 -4.49
CA GLY A 227 -3.14 -18.07 -3.40
C GLY A 227 -2.23 -18.34 -2.19
N THR A 228 -0.97 -17.91 -2.18
CA THR A 228 -0.07 -18.08 -1.02
C THR A 228 0.21 -16.75 -0.30
N ASN A 229 0.22 -16.81 1.04
CA ASN A 229 0.63 -15.69 1.90
C ASN A 229 2.05 -15.87 2.47
N GLN A 230 2.83 -16.82 1.94
CA GLN A 230 4.17 -17.10 2.44
C GLN A 230 5.11 -15.95 2.10
N ARG A 231 5.73 -15.37 3.13
CA ARG A 231 6.75 -14.34 2.95
C ARG A 231 8.06 -14.98 2.47
N ARG A 232 8.70 -14.39 1.46
CA ARG A 232 10.01 -14.81 0.94
C ARG A 232 10.98 -13.62 0.92
N ILE A 233 12.28 -13.90 0.96
CA ILE A 233 13.32 -12.89 0.78
C ILE A 233 13.44 -12.60 -0.72
N PRO A 234 13.31 -11.34 -1.17
CA PRO A 234 13.54 -10.98 -2.57
C PRO A 234 15.03 -11.04 -2.90
N TYR A 235 15.37 -11.64 -4.04
CA TYR A 235 16.71 -11.62 -4.63
C TYR A 235 16.60 -11.17 -6.09
N PRO A 236 17.67 -10.58 -6.65
CA PRO A 236 17.71 -10.18 -8.06
C PRO A 236 17.39 -11.35 -9.01
N ASN A 237 16.85 -11.01 -10.17
CA ASN A 237 16.65 -11.94 -11.29
C ASN A 237 17.47 -11.49 -12.50
N LYS A 238 17.16 -12.00 -13.71
CA LYS A 238 17.89 -11.66 -14.94
C LYS A 238 17.83 -10.17 -15.32
N ASN A 239 16.87 -9.41 -14.81
CA ASN A 239 16.78 -7.98 -15.08
C ASN A 239 17.79 -7.21 -14.21
N PRO A 240 18.75 -6.47 -14.80
CA PRO A 240 19.81 -5.80 -14.06
C PRO A 240 19.30 -4.73 -13.09
N LEU A 241 18.12 -4.15 -13.33
CA LEU A 241 17.50 -3.18 -12.41
C LEU A 241 17.09 -3.81 -11.08
N THR A 242 17.01 -5.14 -11.02
CA THR A 242 16.72 -5.87 -9.79
C THR A 242 17.95 -6.10 -8.93
N ASN A 243 19.17 -5.87 -9.45
CA ASN A 243 20.44 -6.02 -8.72
C ASN A 243 20.51 -5.12 -7.49
N LEU A 244 19.70 -4.06 -7.43
CA LEU A 244 19.60 -3.19 -6.27
C LEU A 244 19.15 -3.95 -5.00
N PHE A 245 18.49 -5.11 -5.14
CA PHE A 245 18.24 -6.02 -4.02
C PHE A 245 19.52 -6.59 -3.39
N HIS A 246 20.70 -6.56 -4.03
CA HIS A 246 21.94 -6.89 -3.33
C HIS A 246 22.27 -5.88 -2.23
N LEU A 247 21.86 -4.62 -2.40
CA LEU A 247 22.26 -3.50 -1.56
C LEU A 247 21.17 -3.07 -0.58
N VAL A 248 19.91 -3.10 -0.99
CA VAL A 248 18.78 -2.60 -0.18
C VAL A 248 17.61 -3.55 -0.15
N SER A 249 16.74 -3.35 0.83
CA SER A 249 15.58 -4.20 1.09
C SER A 249 14.34 -3.77 0.31
N CYS A 250 14.22 -2.46 0.05
CA CYS A 250 13.08 -1.87 -0.64
C CYS A 250 13.53 -1.04 -1.87
N PRO A 251 14.15 -1.67 -2.89
CA PRO A 251 14.66 -0.96 -4.05
C PRO A 251 13.55 -0.26 -4.86
N ASN A 252 12.30 -0.73 -4.78
CA ASN A 252 11.16 -0.03 -5.40
C ASN A 252 11.02 1.40 -4.85
N TYR A 253 11.22 1.59 -3.54
CA TYR A 253 11.20 2.92 -2.94
C TYR A 253 12.43 3.75 -3.30
N THR A 254 13.61 3.13 -3.43
CA THR A 254 14.82 3.81 -3.91
C THR A 254 14.61 4.40 -5.30
N TYR A 255 14.07 3.58 -6.22
CA TYR A 255 13.73 4.02 -7.55
C TYR A 255 12.66 5.10 -7.52
N GLU A 256 11.60 4.95 -6.74
CA GLU A 256 10.54 5.96 -6.64
C GLU A 256 11.06 7.32 -6.15
N ILE A 257 11.97 7.34 -5.16
CA ILE A 257 12.68 8.57 -4.75
C ILE A 257 13.46 9.16 -5.94
N GLY A 258 14.19 8.32 -6.68
CA GLY A 258 14.93 8.74 -7.87
C GLY A 258 14.05 9.34 -8.96
N SER A 259 12.86 8.77 -9.20
CA SER A 259 11.86 9.35 -10.10
C SER A 259 11.52 10.78 -9.66
N TRP A 260 11.15 10.95 -8.40
CA TRP A 260 10.73 12.27 -7.90
C TRP A 260 11.88 13.28 -7.82
N LEU A 261 13.12 12.86 -7.57
CA LEU A 261 14.31 13.71 -7.72
C LEU A 261 14.50 14.16 -9.17
N GLY A 262 14.35 13.25 -10.15
CA GLY A 262 14.38 13.59 -11.57
C GLY A 262 13.28 14.59 -11.95
N PHE A 263 12.07 14.40 -11.43
CA PHE A 263 10.96 15.33 -11.61
C PHE A 263 11.23 16.71 -10.98
N SER A 264 11.75 16.75 -9.76
CA SER A 264 12.12 18.00 -9.07
C SER A 264 13.21 18.73 -9.84
N LEU A 265 14.22 18.03 -10.36
CA LEU A 265 15.27 18.61 -11.20
C LEU A 265 14.70 19.16 -12.50
N MET A 266 13.86 18.38 -13.18
CA MET A 266 13.25 18.75 -14.47
C MET A 266 12.35 19.98 -14.37
N THR A 267 11.55 20.06 -13.30
CA THR A 267 10.57 21.15 -13.11
C THR A 267 11.13 22.34 -12.33
N GLN A 268 12.19 22.14 -11.54
CA GLN A 268 12.83 23.15 -10.70
C GLN A 268 11.83 23.98 -9.86
N THR A 269 10.89 23.32 -9.20
CA THR A 269 9.97 23.98 -8.25
C THR A 269 10.27 23.55 -6.82
N LEU A 270 10.17 24.49 -5.88
CA LEU A 270 10.34 24.20 -4.46
C LEU A 270 9.30 23.18 -3.99
N THR A 271 8.05 23.27 -4.47
CA THR A 271 6.99 22.35 -4.07
C THR A 271 7.23 20.92 -4.56
N ALA A 272 7.76 20.72 -5.77
CA ALA A 272 8.18 19.40 -6.22
C ALA A 272 9.28 18.83 -5.33
N LEU A 273 10.27 19.64 -4.93
CA LEU A 273 11.35 19.20 -4.04
C LEU A 273 10.83 18.85 -2.64
N LEU A 274 9.92 19.66 -2.09
CA LEU A 274 9.28 19.38 -0.80
C LEU A 274 8.45 18.08 -0.84
N PHE A 275 7.74 17.82 -1.94
CA PHE A 275 7.04 16.57 -2.16
C PHE A 275 8.00 15.38 -2.18
N THR A 276 9.10 15.48 -2.94
CA THR A 276 10.16 14.46 -2.97
C THR A 276 10.74 14.19 -1.59
N PHE A 277 11.01 15.23 -0.81
CA PHE A 277 11.52 15.12 0.55
C PHE A 277 10.52 14.43 1.49
N ALA A 278 9.26 14.89 1.51
CA ALA A 278 8.21 14.30 2.33
C ALA A 278 7.98 12.82 1.99
N GLY A 279 7.93 12.48 0.69
CA GLY A 279 7.83 11.10 0.20
C GLY A 279 9.04 10.26 0.62
N THR A 280 10.25 10.81 0.54
CA THR A 280 11.49 10.15 0.95
C THR A 280 11.47 9.79 2.45
N VAL A 281 11.06 10.73 3.31
CA VAL A 281 10.92 10.49 4.75
C VAL A 281 9.93 9.36 5.01
N GLN A 282 8.74 9.43 4.41
CA GLN A 282 7.69 8.43 4.61
C GLN A 282 8.12 7.04 4.13
N MET A 283 8.68 6.94 2.92
CA MET A 283 9.18 5.66 2.37
C MET A 283 10.34 5.10 3.18
N THR A 284 11.20 5.95 3.75
CA THR A 284 12.28 5.52 4.64
C THR A 284 11.74 4.88 5.91
N ILE A 285 10.69 5.45 6.52
CA ILE A 285 10.02 4.87 7.69
C ILE A 285 9.49 3.47 7.36
N TRP A 286 8.76 3.32 6.24
CA TRP A 286 8.23 2.03 5.78
C TRP A 286 9.34 1.02 5.44
N ALA A 287 10.40 1.47 4.78
CA ALA A 287 11.53 0.62 4.42
C ALA A 287 12.22 0.06 5.67
N LYS A 288 12.46 0.89 6.69
CA LYS A 288 13.05 0.45 7.97
C LYS A 288 12.19 -0.59 8.66
N GLN A 289 10.86 -0.40 8.67
CA GLN A 289 9.93 -1.38 9.23
C GLN A 289 10.00 -2.72 8.47
N LYS A 290 9.96 -2.67 7.12
CA LYS A 290 10.08 -3.88 6.28
C LYS A 290 11.41 -4.59 6.49
N HIS A 291 12.51 -3.83 6.52
CA HIS A 291 13.85 -4.35 6.75
C HIS A 291 14.00 -5.04 8.11
N ARG A 292 13.51 -4.41 9.19
CA ARG A 292 13.49 -5.02 10.53
C ARG A 292 12.67 -6.31 10.55
N ALA A 293 11.52 -6.31 9.88
CA ALA A 293 10.69 -7.50 9.81
C ALA A 293 11.37 -8.63 9.03
N TYR A 294 12.11 -8.34 7.95
CA TYR A 294 12.90 -9.37 7.25
C TYR A 294 14.01 -9.97 8.13
N LYS A 295 14.75 -9.14 8.88
CA LYS A 295 15.78 -9.61 9.81
C LYS A 295 15.19 -10.50 10.90
N LYS A 296 14.00 -10.16 11.40
CA LYS A 296 13.29 -10.95 12.42
C LYS A 296 12.75 -12.27 11.86
N ASP A 297 12.15 -12.23 10.67
CA ASP A 297 11.49 -13.39 10.07
C ASP A 297 12.51 -14.40 9.50
N PHE A 298 13.74 -13.94 9.18
CA PHE A 298 14.79 -14.74 8.54
C PHE A 298 16.18 -14.48 9.14
N PRO A 299 16.40 -14.74 10.44
CA PRO A 299 17.62 -14.34 11.14
C PRO A 299 18.91 -14.86 10.48
N ASP A 300 18.93 -16.11 10.03
CA ASP A 300 20.13 -16.75 9.47
C ASP A 300 20.20 -16.72 7.94
N LYS A 301 19.11 -16.35 7.27
CA LYS A 301 19.00 -16.36 5.79
C LYS A 301 19.03 -14.96 5.18
N TYR A 302 18.68 -13.92 5.94
CA TYR A 302 18.60 -12.57 5.40
C TYR A 302 20.00 -11.96 5.19
N PRO A 303 20.30 -11.35 4.02
CA PRO A 303 21.60 -10.73 3.78
C PRO A 303 21.89 -9.59 4.77
N LYS A 304 22.91 -9.78 5.63
CA LYS A 304 23.24 -8.86 6.73
C LYS A 304 23.71 -7.48 6.26
N GLN A 305 24.31 -7.42 5.07
CA GLN A 305 24.86 -6.21 4.44
C GLN A 305 23.80 -5.30 3.83
N ARG A 306 22.57 -5.80 3.59
CA ARG A 306 21.49 -4.98 3.02
C ARG A 306 21.15 -3.81 3.93
N LYS A 307 20.93 -2.65 3.33
CA LYS A 307 20.30 -1.48 3.94
C LYS A 307 18.79 -1.49 3.68
N ALA A 308 18.05 -0.55 4.24
CA ALA A 308 16.60 -0.50 4.09
C ALA A 308 16.18 0.04 2.72
N ILE A 309 16.74 1.17 2.27
CA ILE A 309 16.28 1.93 1.11
C ILE A 309 17.37 2.69 0.35
N ILE A 310 18.39 3.27 0.98
CA ILE A 310 19.48 3.96 0.26
C ILE A 310 20.75 3.10 0.35
N PRO A 311 21.33 2.67 -0.79
CA PRO A 311 22.55 1.87 -0.79
C PRO A 311 23.65 2.49 0.07
N PHE A 312 24.32 1.65 0.87
CA PHE A 312 25.41 2.00 1.77
C PHE A 312 25.08 2.95 2.93
N LEU A 313 23.92 3.62 2.90
CA LEU A 313 23.50 4.60 3.91
C LEU A 313 22.46 4.03 4.89
N ILE A 314 21.21 3.83 4.43
CA ILE A 314 20.07 3.54 5.32
C ILE A 314 19.12 2.48 4.81
#